data_AF-X0Y5G8-F1
#
_entry.id   AF-X0Y5G8-F1
#
_cell.length_a   1.000
_cell.length_b   1.000
_cell.length_c   1.000
_cell.angle_alpha   90.00
_cell.angle_beta   90.00
_cell.angle_gamma   90.00
#
_symmetry.space_group_name_H-M   'P 1'
#
loop_
_entity.id
_entity.type
_entity.pdbx_description
1 polymer ?
#
loop_
_entity_poly.entity_id
_entity_poly.type
_entity_poly.pdbx_seq_one_letter_code
_entity_poly.pdbx_strand_id
1 'polypeptide(L)'
;SALMDPCGRLADYKNSTGINTEVQLIDVILAGQTGRDDAEKLRNHLKDFYADGGIYLLLAGDETQLPIRYAYPNSAYSMPLLAEQQICDLYFGDLTGEWDVDNDGVWGEKYIDQADLTPELYVGRLPFSSADEMDRYIDKLVRYETDPGGGDAGYVENVFFFSTDQMRDYGTVGQHGLVAKAFGDNFAIDTANGVEYTSGEDPSPTNIAADEVEPILDQGYGVVNIISHGSYSTFG
;
A
#
# COMPACT_ATOMS: atom_id res chain seq x y z
N SER A 1 -10.91 -22.19 1.81
CA SER A 1 -11.04 -20.85 1.24
C SER A 1 -10.64 -20.88 -0.23
N ALA A 2 -11.24 -20.06 -1.09
CA ALA A 2 -10.88 -19.97 -2.52
C ALA A 2 -9.43 -19.52 -2.74
N LEU A 3 -8.85 -18.78 -1.80
CA LEU A 3 -7.47 -18.27 -1.89
C LEU A 3 -6.42 -19.22 -1.30
N MET A 4 -6.82 -20.35 -0.73
CA MET A 4 -5.87 -21.23 -0.01
C MET A 4 -4.76 -21.76 -0.91
N ASP A 5 -5.13 -22.28 -2.08
CA ASP A 5 -4.20 -22.85 -3.04
C ASP A 5 -3.21 -21.81 -3.59
N PRO A 6 -3.64 -20.63 -4.09
CA PRO A 6 -2.70 -19.60 -4.54
C PRO A 6 -1.86 -19.01 -3.40
N CYS A 7 -2.39 -18.88 -2.17
CA CYS A 7 -1.58 -18.50 -1.01
C CYS A 7 -0.49 -19.54 -0.71
N GLY A 8 -0.81 -20.83 -0.79
CA GLY A 8 0.16 -21.91 -0.65
C GLY A 8 1.27 -21.83 -1.70
N ARG A 9 0.89 -21.59 -2.97
CA ARG A 9 1.83 -21.38 -4.08
C ARG A 9 2.77 -20.20 -3.83
N LEU A 10 2.24 -19.08 -3.33
CA LEU A 10 3.07 -17.91 -3.00
C LEU A 10 4.03 -18.21 -1.84
N ALA A 11 3.55 -18.89 -0.80
CA ALA A 11 4.38 -19.31 0.33
C ALA A 11 5.51 -20.25 -0.10
N ASP A 12 5.22 -21.25 -0.93
CA ASP A 12 6.23 -22.15 -1.49
C ASP A 12 7.30 -21.39 -2.28
N TYR A 13 6.88 -20.44 -3.11
CA TYR A 13 7.80 -19.59 -3.85
C TYR A 13 8.68 -18.75 -2.93
N LYS A 14 8.12 -18.07 -1.92
CA LYS A 14 8.91 -17.26 -0.97
C LYS A 14 9.84 -18.09 -0.10
N ASN A 15 9.42 -19.29 0.30
CA ASN A 15 10.29 -20.27 0.95
C ASN A 15 11.47 -20.64 0.04
N SER A 16 11.25 -20.80 -1.27
CA SER A 16 12.32 -21.08 -2.24
C SER A 16 13.31 -19.92 -2.42
N THR A 17 12.90 -18.68 -2.13
CA THR A 17 13.77 -17.48 -2.14
C THR A 17 14.44 -17.20 -0.79
N GLY A 18 14.29 -18.10 0.20
CA GLY A 18 14.91 -17.97 1.52
C GLY A 18 14.11 -17.15 2.54
N ILE A 19 12.85 -16.85 2.27
CA ILE A 19 11.95 -16.16 3.20
C ILE A 19 11.01 -17.21 3.81
N ASN A 20 11.22 -17.56 5.08
CA ASN A 20 10.37 -18.53 5.77
C ASN A 20 8.93 -18.01 5.85
N THR A 21 8.01 -18.71 5.19
CA THR A 21 6.64 -18.25 4.97
C THR A 21 5.65 -19.35 5.31
N GLU A 22 4.64 -19.03 6.11
CA GLU A 22 3.52 -19.90 6.43
C GLU A 22 2.18 -19.24 6.07
N VAL A 23 1.18 -20.07 5.79
CA VAL A 23 -0.20 -19.62 5.51
C VAL A 23 -1.06 -19.96 6.71
N GLN A 24 -1.66 -18.93 7.32
CA GLN A 24 -2.61 -19.07 8.42
C GLN A 24 -4.02 -18.70 7.96
N LEU A 25 -5.02 -19.51 8.31
CA LEU A 25 -6.42 -19.23 8.00
C LEU A 25 -6.99 -18.24 9.03
N ILE A 26 -7.63 -17.19 8.55
CA ILE A 26 -8.23 -16.17 9.43
C ILE A 26 -9.23 -16.78 10.41
N ASP A 27 -10.10 -17.70 10.00
CA ASP A 27 -11.07 -18.35 10.89
C ASP A 27 -10.41 -19.10 12.05
N VAL A 28 -9.22 -19.69 11.81
CA VAL A 28 -8.45 -20.40 12.84
C VAL A 28 -7.86 -19.39 13.82
N ILE A 29 -7.29 -18.30 13.31
CA ILE A 29 -6.76 -17.20 14.13
C ILE A 29 -7.86 -16.61 15.03
N LEU A 30 -9.01 -16.25 14.44
CA LEU A 30 -10.12 -15.62 15.15
C LEU A 30 -10.76 -16.55 16.17
N ALA A 31 -10.78 -17.86 15.94
CA ALA A 31 -11.26 -18.84 16.92
C ALA A 31 -10.26 -19.05 18.08
N GLY A 32 -8.96 -18.82 17.84
CA GLY A 32 -7.88 -19.03 18.80
C GLY A 32 -7.57 -17.83 19.70
N GLN A 33 -8.08 -16.64 19.37
CA GLN A 33 -7.74 -15.39 20.06
C GLN A 33 -8.94 -14.75 20.75
N THR A 34 -8.65 -14.02 21.84
CA THR A 34 -9.60 -13.13 22.49
C THR A 34 -9.44 -11.70 21.97
N GLY A 35 -10.50 -10.92 22.02
CA GLY A 35 -10.52 -9.52 21.58
C GLY A 35 -11.95 -8.99 21.50
N ARG A 36 -12.10 -7.66 21.52
CA ARG A 36 -13.39 -6.98 21.40
C ARG A 36 -14.10 -7.25 20.07
N ASP A 37 -13.32 -7.37 19.00
CA ASP A 37 -13.78 -7.68 17.65
C ASP A 37 -12.74 -8.50 16.87
N ASP A 38 -13.03 -8.86 15.62
CA ASP A 38 -12.16 -9.73 14.83
C ASP A 38 -10.85 -9.04 14.41
N ALA A 39 -10.84 -7.71 14.24
CA ALA A 39 -9.62 -6.97 13.97
C ALA A 39 -8.68 -6.97 15.19
N GLU A 40 -9.22 -6.84 16.41
CA GLU A 40 -8.42 -6.94 17.64
C GLU A 40 -7.90 -8.36 17.89
N LYS A 41 -8.72 -9.39 17.62
CA LYS A 41 -8.25 -10.79 17.69
C LYS A 41 -7.10 -11.05 16.73
N LEU A 42 -7.19 -10.54 15.49
CA LEU A 42 -6.09 -10.63 14.53
C LEU A 42 -4.86 -9.89 15.05
N ARG A 43 -5.00 -8.64 15.53
CA ARG A 43 -3.87 -7.88 16.10
C ARG A 43 -3.23 -8.62 17.29
N ASN A 44 -4.02 -9.27 18.15
CA ASN A 44 -3.50 -10.05 19.27
C ASN A 44 -2.71 -11.28 18.81
N HIS A 45 -3.17 -12.00 17.78
CA HIS A 45 -2.36 -13.06 17.16
C HIS A 45 -1.04 -12.54 16.60
N LEU A 46 -1.06 -11.35 15.99
CA LEU A 46 0.14 -10.75 15.39
C LEU A 46 1.17 -10.32 16.44
N LYS A 47 0.73 -9.97 17.66
CA LYS A 47 1.64 -9.76 18.81
C LYS A 47 2.42 -11.02 19.15
N ASP A 48 1.74 -12.18 19.18
CA ASP A 48 2.40 -13.48 19.42
C ASP A 48 3.35 -13.80 18.26
N PHE A 49 2.90 -13.64 17.01
CA PHE A 49 3.72 -13.86 15.80
C PHE A 49 5.00 -13.02 15.81
N TYR A 50 4.90 -11.72 16.14
CA TYR A 50 6.06 -10.85 16.25
C TYR A 50 7.00 -11.27 17.39
N ALA A 51 6.46 -11.64 18.55
CA ALA A 51 7.25 -12.15 19.67
C ALA A 51 8.03 -13.44 19.33
N ASP A 52 7.48 -14.26 18.44
CA ASP A 52 8.11 -15.48 17.90
C ASP A 52 9.10 -15.20 16.75
N GLY A 53 9.33 -13.93 16.40
CA GLY A 53 10.31 -13.49 15.40
C GLY A 53 9.72 -13.24 14.01
N GLY A 54 8.40 -13.11 13.89
CA GLY A 54 7.72 -12.66 12.68
C GLY A 54 8.13 -11.26 12.26
N ILE A 55 8.18 -11.00 10.95
CA ILE A 55 8.68 -9.72 10.38
C ILE A 55 7.71 -9.17 9.33
N TYR A 56 7.14 -10.04 8.50
CA TYR A 56 6.27 -9.67 7.39
C TYR A 56 4.88 -10.24 7.57
N LEU A 57 3.87 -9.41 7.36
CA LEU A 57 2.47 -9.82 7.29
C LEU A 57 1.92 -9.52 5.89
N LEU A 58 1.38 -10.54 5.24
CA LEU A 58 0.64 -10.38 3.99
C LEU A 58 -0.81 -10.81 4.19
N LEU A 59 -1.72 -9.86 4.14
CA LEU A 59 -3.16 -10.08 4.22
C LEU A 59 -3.71 -10.43 2.83
N ALA A 60 -4.03 -11.70 2.59
CA ALA A 60 -4.59 -12.17 1.33
C ALA A 60 -6.13 -12.24 1.38
N GLY A 61 -6.78 -11.18 0.91
CA GLY A 61 -8.23 -10.99 0.95
C GLY A 61 -8.64 -9.53 1.05
N ASP A 62 -9.80 -9.20 0.47
CA ASP A 62 -10.45 -7.90 0.64
C ASP A 62 -11.16 -7.78 2.01
N GLU A 63 -11.86 -6.67 2.24
CA GLU A 63 -12.56 -6.38 3.49
C GLU A 63 -13.76 -7.30 3.76
N THR A 64 -14.21 -8.06 2.76
CA THR A 64 -15.29 -9.05 2.94
C THR A 64 -14.77 -10.38 3.47
N GLN A 65 -13.46 -10.63 3.35
CA GLN A 65 -12.81 -11.88 3.75
C GLN A 65 -11.91 -11.73 4.98
N LEU A 66 -11.28 -10.56 5.14
CA LEU A 66 -10.35 -10.28 6.22
C LEU A 66 -10.79 -9.04 7.01
N PRO A 67 -10.56 -9.00 8.33
CA PRO A 67 -10.82 -7.83 9.13
C PRO A 67 -10.09 -6.60 8.58
N ILE A 68 -10.75 -5.45 8.72
CA ILE A 68 -10.19 -4.12 8.51
C ILE A 68 -10.37 -3.31 9.79
N ARG A 69 -9.56 -2.28 9.96
CA ARG A 69 -9.73 -1.28 11.02
C ARG A 69 -10.01 0.08 10.39
N TYR A 70 -11.02 0.77 10.90
CA TYR A 70 -11.20 2.20 10.65
C TYR A 70 -10.41 2.98 11.69
N ALA A 71 -9.60 3.93 11.24
CA ALA A 71 -8.77 4.78 12.08
C ALA A 71 -9.16 6.26 11.92
N TYR A 72 -8.93 7.01 12.98
CA TYR A 72 -9.17 8.43 13.07
C TYR A 72 -8.27 9.18 12.07
N PRO A 73 -8.85 9.95 11.12
CA PRO A 73 -8.06 10.69 10.15
C PRO A 73 -7.40 11.89 10.82
N ASN A 74 -6.12 12.13 10.51
CA ASN A 74 -5.38 13.27 11.07
C ASN A 74 -5.97 14.65 10.69
N SER A 75 -6.85 14.71 9.67
CA SER A 75 -7.57 15.92 9.27
C SER A 75 -8.84 16.20 10.08
N ALA A 76 -9.29 15.28 10.93
CA ALA A 76 -10.49 15.50 11.75
C ALA A 76 -10.20 16.42 12.95
N TYR A 77 -11.17 17.30 13.23
CA TYR A 77 -11.16 18.23 14.39
C TYR A 77 -12.33 17.96 15.35
N SER A 78 -13.17 17.00 15.02
CA SER A 78 -14.31 16.50 15.79
C SER A 78 -14.52 15.03 15.43
N MET A 79 -15.29 14.32 16.23
CA MET A 79 -15.60 12.90 16.00
C MET A 79 -16.16 12.67 14.57
N PRO A 80 -15.41 11.98 13.68
CA PRO A 80 -15.85 11.73 12.31
C PRO A 80 -16.89 10.60 12.25
N LEU A 81 -17.77 10.66 11.26
CA LEU A 81 -18.62 9.51 10.92
C LEU A 81 -17.73 8.35 10.45
N LEU A 82 -18.21 7.11 10.56
CA LEU A 82 -17.46 5.92 10.11
C LEU A 82 -17.03 6.02 8.63
N ALA A 83 -17.88 6.59 7.77
CA ALA A 83 -17.58 6.80 6.35
C ALA A 83 -16.50 7.87 6.07
N GLU A 84 -16.16 8.67 7.08
CA GLU A 84 -15.12 9.70 7.04
C GLU A 84 -13.81 9.21 7.69
N GLN A 85 -13.83 8.02 8.31
CA GLN A 85 -12.65 7.36 8.85
C GLN A 85 -11.88 6.61 7.76
N GLN A 86 -10.61 6.32 8.02
CA GLN A 86 -9.71 5.71 7.05
C GLN A 86 -9.53 4.22 7.34
N ILE A 87 -9.65 3.38 6.31
CA ILE A 87 -9.22 1.98 6.42
C ILE A 87 -7.71 1.97 6.66
N CYS A 88 -7.27 1.23 7.67
CA CYS A 88 -5.94 1.33 8.22
C CYS A 88 -5.35 -0.05 8.52
N ASP A 89 -4.54 -0.57 7.60
CA ASP A 89 -3.77 -1.81 7.85
C ASP A 89 -2.54 -1.56 8.75
N LEU A 90 -2.15 -0.30 9.00
CA LEU A 90 -1.11 0.04 9.98
C LEU A 90 -1.47 -0.47 11.38
N TYR A 91 -2.77 -0.53 11.73
CA TYR A 91 -3.24 -1.11 12.99
C TYR A 91 -2.76 -2.57 13.21
N PHE A 92 -2.55 -3.33 12.14
CA PHE A 92 -2.06 -4.71 12.21
C PHE A 92 -0.52 -4.80 12.26
N GLY A 93 0.17 -3.71 11.93
CA GLY A 93 1.63 -3.64 11.98
C GLY A 93 2.17 -2.95 13.23
N ASP A 94 1.44 -1.96 13.73
CA ASP A 94 1.68 -1.27 15.00
C ASP A 94 1.08 -2.10 16.13
N LEU A 95 1.91 -2.94 16.74
CA LEU A 95 1.57 -3.93 17.75
C LEU A 95 1.83 -3.43 19.17
N THR A 96 2.58 -2.34 19.30
CA THR A 96 2.73 -1.58 20.54
C THR A 96 1.79 -0.38 20.59
N GLY A 97 1.77 0.33 21.71
CA GLY A 97 0.78 1.38 21.97
C GLY A 97 -0.67 0.87 22.12
N GLU A 98 -1.53 1.77 22.57
CA GLU A 98 -2.97 1.52 22.68
C GLU A 98 -3.74 2.42 21.72
N TRP A 99 -4.41 1.78 20.78
CA TRP A 99 -5.14 2.42 19.68
C TRP A 99 -6.55 2.84 20.06
N ASP A 100 -7.03 2.59 21.28
CA ASP A 100 -8.36 2.98 21.77
C ASP A 100 -8.30 3.01 23.31
N VAL A 101 -7.70 4.07 23.84
CA VAL A 101 -7.30 4.24 25.24
C VAL A 101 -8.49 4.48 26.16
N ASP A 102 -9.45 5.28 25.69
CA ASP A 102 -10.66 5.60 26.45
C ASP A 102 -11.83 4.63 26.18
N ASN A 103 -11.61 3.65 25.29
CA ASN A 103 -12.51 2.55 25.00
C ASN A 103 -13.88 3.04 24.48
N ASP A 104 -13.85 4.04 23.61
CA ASP A 104 -15.02 4.59 22.95
C ASP A 104 -15.29 3.96 21.56
N GLY A 105 -14.35 3.14 21.07
CA GLY A 105 -14.43 2.46 19.78
C GLY A 105 -14.02 3.34 18.60
N VAL A 106 -13.19 4.35 18.84
CA VAL A 106 -12.59 5.23 17.84
C VAL A 106 -11.10 5.03 17.88
N TRP A 107 -10.54 4.45 16.81
CA TRP A 107 -9.15 4.01 16.89
C TRP A 107 -8.16 5.05 16.37
N GLY A 108 -7.08 5.29 17.11
CA GLY A 108 -5.95 6.12 16.68
C GLY A 108 -6.21 7.62 16.80
N GLU A 109 -7.09 8.03 17.72
CA GLU A 109 -7.37 9.42 18.01
C GLU A 109 -6.11 10.18 18.44
N LYS A 110 -5.63 11.08 17.58
CA LYS A 110 -4.36 11.80 17.74
C LYS A 110 -4.10 12.43 19.12
N TYR A 111 -5.15 12.86 19.83
CA TYR A 111 -5.02 13.59 21.09
C TYR A 111 -5.52 12.81 22.32
N ILE A 112 -6.07 11.61 22.12
CA ILE A 112 -6.68 10.78 23.17
C ILE A 112 -5.95 9.45 23.26
N ASP A 113 -5.73 8.81 22.12
CA ASP A 113 -5.06 7.52 22.01
C ASP A 113 -3.54 7.63 22.04
N GLN A 114 -2.93 6.45 22.18
CA GLN A 114 -1.50 6.26 22.29
C GLN A 114 -1.03 5.18 21.31
N ALA A 115 -1.54 5.22 20.08
CA ALA A 115 -0.96 4.47 18.97
C ALA A 115 0.52 4.91 18.80
N ASP A 116 1.45 3.96 18.67
CA ASP A 116 2.87 4.27 18.50
C ASP A 116 3.10 4.89 17.10
N LEU A 117 2.42 4.34 16.10
CA LEU A 117 2.60 4.63 14.67
C LEU A 117 3.97 4.20 14.12
N THR A 118 4.73 3.43 14.89
CA THR A 118 5.96 2.75 14.48
C THR A 118 5.70 1.26 14.37
N PRO A 119 5.43 0.71 13.17
CA PRO A 119 5.03 -0.68 13.06
C PRO A 119 6.16 -1.66 13.37
N GLU A 120 5.86 -2.68 14.18
CA GLU A 120 6.70 -3.85 14.42
C GLU A 120 6.73 -4.83 13.24
N LEU A 121 5.66 -4.87 12.43
CA LEU A 121 5.57 -5.71 11.23
C LEU A 121 5.50 -4.89 9.95
N TYR A 122 6.16 -5.36 8.90
CA TYR A 122 5.92 -4.88 7.54
C TYR A 122 4.64 -5.49 6.99
N VAL A 123 3.59 -4.67 6.85
CA VAL A 123 2.26 -5.12 6.42
C VAL A 123 2.03 -4.80 4.95
N GLY A 124 1.54 -5.79 4.22
CA GLY A 124 0.94 -5.62 2.89
C GLY A 124 -0.41 -6.32 2.81
N ARG A 125 -1.26 -5.88 1.86
CA ARG A 125 -2.54 -6.52 1.55
C ARG A 125 -2.64 -6.82 0.06
N LEU A 126 -3.13 -8.01 -0.27
CA LEU A 126 -3.57 -8.39 -1.60
C LEU A 126 -5.10 -8.47 -1.55
N PRO A 127 -5.83 -7.40 -1.89
CA PRO A 127 -7.27 -7.30 -1.72
C PRO A 127 -8.02 -8.01 -2.87
N PHE A 128 -7.65 -9.27 -3.14
CA PHE A 128 -8.32 -10.10 -4.14
C PHE A 128 -9.31 -11.02 -3.44
N SER A 129 -10.47 -11.24 -4.05
CA SER A 129 -11.43 -12.24 -3.61
C SER A 129 -11.49 -13.47 -4.54
N SER A 130 -10.74 -13.45 -5.65
CA SER A 130 -10.67 -14.51 -6.65
C SER A 130 -9.31 -15.20 -6.69
N ALA A 131 -9.33 -16.54 -6.77
CA ALA A 131 -8.11 -17.33 -6.97
C ALA A 131 -7.37 -16.96 -8.26
N ASP A 132 -8.11 -16.71 -9.35
CA ASP A 132 -7.52 -16.33 -10.64
C ASP A 132 -6.81 -14.96 -10.59
N GLU A 133 -7.33 -14.01 -9.81
CA GLU A 133 -6.69 -12.69 -9.63
C GLU A 133 -5.40 -12.82 -8.82
N MET A 134 -5.45 -13.61 -7.75
CA MET A 134 -4.29 -13.92 -6.93
C MET A 134 -3.21 -14.65 -7.74
N ASP A 135 -3.57 -15.65 -8.55
CA ASP A 135 -2.62 -16.36 -9.40
C ASP A 135 -1.97 -15.44 -10.44
N ARG A 136 -2.75 -14.55 -11.09
CA ARG A 136 -2.19 -13.56 -12.03
C ARG A 136 -1.24 -12.58 -11.33
N TYR A 137 -1.53 -12.20 -10.08
CA TYR A 137 -0.61 -11.40 -9.28
C TYR A 137 0.68 -12.17 -9.00
N ILE A 138 0.59 -13.42 -8.55
CA ILE A 138 1.74 -14.28 -8.25
C ILE A 138 2.60 -14.48 -9.50
N ASP A 139 1.99 -14.71 -10.67
CA ASP A 139 2.71 -14.82 -11.94
C ASP A 139 3.52 -13.57 -12.24
N LYS A 140 2.92 -12.38 -12.08
CA LYS A 140 3.63 -11.09 -12.26
C LYS A 140 4.77 -10.93 -11.26
N LEU A 141 4.55 -11.28 -9.99
CA LEU A 141 5.57 -11.20 -8.94
C LEU A 141 6.76 -12.11 -9.24
N VAL A 142 6.52 -13.40 -9.51
CA VAL A 142 7.56 -14.37 -9.82
C VAL A 142 8.33 -13.94 -11.06
N ARG A 143 7.62 -13.47 -12.09
CA ARG A 143 8.24 -12.93 -13.30
C ARG A 143 9.14 -11.74 -13.00
N TYR A 144 8.66 -10.78 -12.22
CA TYR A 144 9.44 -9.60 -11.84
C TYR A 144 10.73 -9.96 -11.11
N GLU A 145 10.68 -10.93 -10.19
CA GLU A 145 11.83 -11.30 -9.36
C GLU A 145 12.83 -12.24 -10.05
N THR A 146 12.39 -13.04 -11.03
CA THR A 146 13.25 -14.07 -11.65
C THR A 146 13.68 -13.76 -13.07
N ASP A 147 12.87 -13.01 -13.81
CA ASP A 147 13.06 -12.71 -15.22
C ASP A 147 12.30 -11.43 -15.58
N PRO A 148 12.69 -10.25 -15.08
CA PRO A 148 11.98 -9.02 -15.38
C PRO A 148 11.98 -8.73 -16.90
N GLY A 149 10.82 -8.36 -17.43
CA GLY A 149 10.66 -7.88 -18.81
C GLY A 149 10.87 -8.90 -19.94
N GLY A 150 11.50 -10.06 -19.72
CA GLY A 150 11.62 -11.12 -20.76
C GLY A 150 13.04 -11.48 -21.09
N GLY A 151 13.93 -11.31 -20.11
CA GLY A 151 15.35 -11.08 -20.35
C GLY A 151 15.69 -9.63 -20.70
N ASP A 152 14.70 -8.74 -20.79
CA ASP A 152 14.89 -7.30 -20.99
C ASP A 152 14.45 -6.51 -19.75
N ALA A 153 15.36 -6.39 -18.78
CA ALA A 153 15.12 -5.69 -17.53
C ALA A 153 15.21 -4.15 -17.67
N GLY A 154 15.42 -3.60 -18.87
CA GLY A 154 15.72 -2.18 -19.05
C GLY A 154 14.66 -1.24 -18.46
N TYR A 155 13.40 -1.66 -18.45
CA TYR A 155 12.31 -0.88 -17.86
C TYR A 155 12.44 -0.70 -16.34
N VAL A 156 13.11 -1.61 -15.62
CA VAL A 156 13.19 -1.59 -14.14
C VAL A 156 13.85 -0.31 -13.63
N GLU A 157 14.79 0.26 -14.40
CA GLU A 157 15.51 1.49 -14.05
C GLU A 157 14.83 2.76 -14.61
N ASN A 158 13.68 2.64 -15.27
CA ASN A 158 12.91 3.79 -15.75
C ASN A 158 11.91 4.25 -14.67
N VAL A 159 11.87 5.57 -14.42
CA VAL A 159 10.95 6.21 -13.47
C VAL A 159 10.09 7.23 -14.19
N PHE A 160 8.77 7.12 -14.09
CA PHE A 160 7.82 8.11 -14.60
C PHE A 160 7.24 8.95 -13.45
N PHE A 161 7.18 10.26 -13.63
CA PHE A 161 6.47 11.16 -12.74
C PHE A 161 5.25 11.78 -13.43
N PHE A 162 4.10 11.60 -12.79
CA PHE A 162 2.89 12.38 -13.04
C PHE A 162 2.72 13.39 -11.90
N SER A 163 2.73 14.70 -12.19
CA SER A 163 2.66 15.74 -11.15
C SER A 163 1.86 16.94 -11.62
N THR A 164 0.80 17.25 -10.88
CA THR A 164 -0.17 18.30 -11.21
C THR A 164 -0.46 19.18 -10.00
N ASP A 165 -1.15 20.28 -10.24
CA ASP A 165 -1.61 21.28 -9.28
C ASP A 165 -0.46 21.79 -8.38
N GLN A 166 -0.75 22.23 -7.15
CA GLN A 166 0.24 22.86 -6.28
C GLN A 166 1.45 21.97 -5.96
N MET A 167 1.32 20.64 -6.11
CA MET A 167 2.43 19.71 -5.93
C MET A 167 3.51 19.88 -7.00
N ARG A 168 3.12 20.27 -8.21
CA ARG A 168 4.04 20.56 -9.31
C ARG A 168 4.87 21.81 -9.05
N ASP A 169 4.34 22.79 -8.33
CA ASP A 169 5.01 24.06 -8.00
C ASP A 169 5.66 24.08 -6.60
N TYR A 170 5.67 22.96 -5.89
CA TYR A 170 6.24 22.91 -4.54
C TYR A 170 7.76 23.21 -4.55
N GLY A 171 8.13 24.33 -3.95
CA GLY A 171 9.52 24.79 -3.93
C GLY A 171 9.97 25.33 -5.29
N THR A 172 11.23 25.05 -5.68
CA THR A 172 11.78 25.55 -6.96
C THR A 172 11.76 24.53 -8.09
N VAL A 173 11.51 23.26 -7.78
CA VAL A 173 11.60 22.12 -8.73
C VAL A 173 10.39 21.19 -8.68
N GLY A 174 9.34 21.57 -7.93
CA GLY A 174 8.20 20.71 -7.65
C GLY A 174 8.50 19.55 -6.70
N GLN A 175 7.45 18.91 -6.17
CA GLN A 175 7.61 17.69 -5.37
C GLN A 175 8.24 16.57 -6.19
N HIS A 176 7.85 16.42 -7.46
CA HIS A 176 8.45 15.46 -8.39
C HIS A 176 9.96 15.65 -8.52
N GLY A 177 10.44 16.90 -8.66
CA GLY A 177 11.87 17.18 -8.75
C GLY A 177 12.64 16.98 -7.44
N LEU A 178 11.97 17.08 -6.29
CA LEU A 178 12.58 16.73 -4.98
C LEU A 178 12.70 15.21 -4.81
N VAL A 179 11.64 14.46 -5.13
CA VAL A 179 11.64 12.99 -5.06
C VAL A 179 12.58 12.38 -6.10
N ALA A 180 12.64 12.95 -7.31
CA ALA A 180 13.56 12.52 -8.36
C ALA A 180 15.03 12.51 -7.91
N LYS A 181 15.44 13.44 -7.04
CA LYS A 181 16.81 13.50 -6.50
C LYS A 181 17.17 12.36 -5.55
N ALA A 182 16.19 11.60 -5.05
CA ALA A 182 16.42 10.45 -4.20
C ALA A 182 16.76 9.18 -4.99
N PHE A 183 16.48 9.16 -6.30
CA PHE A 183 16.87 8.05 -7.17
C PHE A 183 18.37 8.11 -7.48
N GLY A 184 18.99 6.93 -7.61
CA GLY A 184 20.39 6.80 -7.99
C GLY A 184 20.63 7.15 -9.46
N ASP A 185 21.89 7.45 -9.80
CA ASP A 185 22.31 7.85 -11.16
C ASP A 185 22.03 6.79 -12.24
N ASN A 186 21.75 5.54 -11.84
CA ASN A 186 21.39 4.45 -12.74
C ASN A 186 19.93 4.52 -13.23
N PHE A 187 19.08 5.34 -12.61
CA PHE A 187 17.69 5.49 -13.05
C PHE A 187 17.54 6.53 -14.17
N ALA A 188 16.78 6.18 -15.21
CA ALA A 188 16.30 7.12 -16.20
C ALA A 188 14.99 7.74 -15.72
N ILE A 189 15.02 9.03 -15.37
CA ILE A 189 13.90 9.72 -14.73
C ILE A 189 13.18 10.63 -15.73
N ASP A 190 11.89 10.37 -15.94
CA ASP A 190 10.98 11.18 -16.73
C ASP A 190 10.15 12.10 -15.83
N THR A 191 10.57 13.35 -15.74
CA THR A 191 9.82 14.44 -15.10
C THR A 191 9.29 15.45 -16.14
N ALA A 192 9.11 15.02 -17.39
CA ALA A 192 8.74 15.91 -18.49
C ALA A 192 7.36 15.55 -19.05
N ASN A 193 7.09 14.27 -19.30
CA ASN A 193 5.90 13.87 -20.02
C ASN A 193 4.61 13.92 -19.17
N GLY A 194 4.71 13.68 -17.86
CA GLY A 194 3.57 13.68 -16.93
C GLY A 194 3.47 14.90 -16.01
N VAL A 195 4.31 15.93 -16.21
CA VAL A 195 4.34 17.11 -15.34
C VAL A 195 3.59 18.27 -16.00
N GLU A 196 2.63 18.84 -15.26
CA GLU A 196 1.77 19.94 -15.71
C GLU A 196 2.54 21.18 -16.21
N TYR A 197 1.94 21.92 -17.15
CA TYR A 197 2.50 23.16 -17.70
C TYR A 197 1.46 24.30 -17.72
N THR A 198 1.80 25.58 -17.51
CA THR A 198 3.10 26.20 -17.16
C THR A 198 3.36 26.33 -15.65
N SER A 199 2.31 26.18 -14.83
CA SER A 199 2.23 26.34 -13.38
C SER A 199 1.07 25.50 -12.87
N GLY A 200 1.20 24.94 -11.67
CA GLY A 200 0.09 24.28 -10.98
C GLY A 200 -0.97 25.24 -10.46
N GLU A 201 -0.63 26.52 -10.32
CA GLU A 201 -1.58 27.58 -9.99
C GLU A 201 -2.21 28.22 -11.26
N ASP A 202 -1.90 27.71 -12.45
CA ASP A 202 -2.45 28.24 -13.69
C ASP A 202 -3.99 28.03 -13.70
N PRO A 203 -4.81 29.08 -13.95
CA PRO A 203 -6.26 28.92 -14.01
C PRO A 203 -6.73 28.07 -15.21
N SER A 204 -5.84 27.70 -16.13
CA SER A 204 -6.10 26.81 -17.25
C SER A 204 -4.88 25.91 -17.48
N PRO A 205 -4.57 25.03 -16.52
CA PRO A 205 -3.37 24.24 -16.59
C PRO A 205 -3.48 23.22 -17.74
N THR A 206 -2.34 22.90 -18.34
CA THR A 206 -2.25 21.90 -19.41
C THR A 206 -1.65 20.63 -18.83
N ASN A 207 -2.48 19.60 -18.72
CA ASN A 207 -2.08 18.24 -18.38
C ASN A 207 -2.14 17.34 -19.59
N ILE A 208 -1.31 16.31 -19.58
CA ILE A 208 -1.38 15.24 -20.55
C ILE A 208 -2.73 14.51 -20.43
N ALA A 209 -3.38 14.24 -21.55
CA ALA A 209 -4.66 13.53 -21.53
C ALA A 209 -4.46 12.05 -21.20
N ALA A 210 -5.47 11.40 -20.62
CA ALA A 210 -5.36 10.00 -20.19
C ALA A 210 -4.99 9.05 -21.35
N ASP A 211 -5.55 9.28 -22.54
CA ASP A 211 -5.25 8.54 -23.77
C ASP A 211 -3.85 8.82 -24.34
N GLU A 212 -3.19 9.89 -23.89
CA GLU A 212 -1.80 10.21 -24.22
C GLU A 212 -0.81 9.65 -23.20
N VAL A 213 -1.23 9.41 -21.94
CA VAL A 213 -0.40 8.76 -20.91
C VAL A 213 -0.20 7.28 -21.18
N GLU A 214 -1.23 6.57 -21.65
CA GLU A 214 -1.16 5.12 -21.90
C GLU A 214 0.01 4.73 -22.82
N PRO A 215 0.19 5.35 -24.01
CA PRO A 215 1.34 5.05 -24.89
C PRO A 215 2.70 5.40 -24.28
N ILE A 216 2.75 6.30 -23.29
CA ILE A 216 3.99 6.57 -22.55
C ILE A 216 4.26 5.40 -21.60
N LEU A 217 3.30 5.03 -20.75
CA LEU A 217 3.48 3.93 -19.81
C LEU A 217 3.76 2.58 -20.50
N ASP A 218 3.23 2.38 -21.70
CA ASP A 218 3.52 1.21 -22.57
C ASP A 218 5.00 1.08 -22.96
N GLN A 219 5.81 2.15 -22.82
CA GLN A 219 7.26 2.09 -23.05
C GLN A 219 8.00 1.33 -21.94
N GLY A 220 7.36 1.11 -20.80
CA GLY A 220 7.90 0.35 -19.67
C GLY A 220 8.61 1.23 -18.65
N TYR A 221 8.03 1.28 -17.45
CA TYR A 221 8.60 1.93 -16.26
C TYR A 221 8.58 0.98 -15.07
N GLY A 222 9.71 0.88 -14.37
CA GLY A 222 9.85 0.10 -13.15
C GLY A 222 9.21 0.81 -11.96
N VAL A 223 9.17 2.14 -12.00
CA VAL A 223 8.54 2.97 -10.98
C VAL A 223 7.66 4.03 -11.64
N VAL A 224 6.43 4.16 -11.15
CA VAL A 224 5.50 5.24 -11.51
C VAL A 224 5.16 6.00 -10.24
N ASN A 225 5.50 7.28 -10.19
CA ASN A 225 5.15 8.18 -9.09
C ASN A 225 4.03 9.12 -9.56
N ILE A 226 2.90 9.10 -8.85
CA ILE A 226 1.77 9.99 -9.11
C ILE A 226 1.65 10.94 -7.92
N ILE A 227 1.79 12.24 -8.19
CA ILE A 227 1.72 13.31 -7.20
C ILE A 227 0.63 14.28 -7.64
N SER A 228 -0.60 13.97 -7.26
CA SER A 228 -1.79 14.68 -7.69
C SER A 228 -2.93 14.50 -6.67
N HIS A 229 -4.02 15.23 -6.87
CA HIS A 229 -5.34 14.85 -6.40
C HIS A 229 -5.80 13.48 -6.91
N GLY A 230 -6.66 12.83 -6.14
CA GLY A 230 -7.20 11.52 -6.50
C GLY A 230 -8.59 11.28 -5.94
N SER A 231 -9.27 10.33 -6.56
CA SER A 231 -10.50 9.70 -6.07
C SER A 231 -10.25 8.20 -5.92
N TYR A 232 -11.27 7.45 -5.46
CA TYR A 232 -11.17 6.00 -5.32
C TYR A 232 -10.91 5.25 -6.64
N SER A 233 -11.06 5.89 -7.80
CA SER A 233 -10.91 5.25 -9.11
C SER A 233 -10.10 6.04 -10.14
N THR A 234 -9.64 7.26 -9.80
CA THR A 234 -8.95 8.16 -10.72
C THR A 234 -7.92 9.02 -10.01
N PHE A 235 -6.94 9.53 -10.75
CA PHE A 235 -6.09 10.66 -10.34
C PHE A 235 -6.34 11.86 -11.27
N GLY A 236 -6.08 13.07 -10.78
CA GLY A 236 -6.41 14.34 -11.45
C GLY A 236 -5.23 15.10 -12.02
#